data_AF-C3N6W0-F1
#
_entry.id   AF-C3N6W0-F1
#
_cell.length_a   1.000
_cell.length_b   1.000
_cell.length_c   1.000
_cell.angle_alpha   90.00
_cell.angle_beta   90.00
_cell.angle_gamma   90.00
#
_symmetry.space_group_name_H-M   'P 1'
#
loop_
_entity.id
_entity.type
_entity.pdbx_description
1 polymer ?
#
loop_
_entity_poly.entity_id
_entity_poly.type
_entity_poly.pdbx_seq_one_letter_code
_entity_poly.pdbx_strand_id
1 'polypeptide(L)'
;MYAILAYIDTIVFNVVRKAAYENFCTVYAIKSYSPSKLVAFVGNIIIVVSRSNTTVRISAKCGNKKKPFYIRVNKDRITYDGNEIDANSFIYHIASIENRLYESLVLMSENCNTQEICYKQNKGIKEILVEGKKININEDIKRNLEQLLTILYKREVSVECNKSSLCVKKVIATRRKVYVQLIDAKKENYWYLELNDLINKMPDHAQEILNIIKQIRTQLS
;
A
#
# COMPACT_ATOMS: atom_id res chain seq x y z
N MET A 1 18.56 21.02 16.96
CA MET A 1 18.33 21.13 15.49
C MET A 1 18.80 19.88 14.72
N TYR A 2 20.07 19.50 14.74
CA TYR A 2 20.57 18.27 14.08
C TYR A 2 19.92 16.96 14.59
N ALA A 3 19.59 16.88 15.88
CA ALA A 3 18.92 15.70 16.45
C ALA A 3 17.49 15.49 15.89
N ILE A 4 16.71 16.57 15.69
CA ILE A 4 15.37 16.51 15.10
C ILE A 4 15.43 15.98 13.65
N LEU A 5 16.46 16.39 12.91
CA LEU A 5 16.69 15.92 11.54
C LEU A 5 17.10 14.44 11.50
N ALA A 6 17.79 13.94 12.52
CA ALA A 6 18.17 12.53 12.64
C ALA A 6 16.95 11.62 12.91
N TYR A 7 15.92 12.11 13.62
CA TYR A 7 14.67 11.36 13.84
C TYR A 7 13.85 11.16 12.57
N ILE A 8 14.05 11.97 11.53
CA ILE A 8 13.31 11.83 10.27
C ILE A 8 13.55 10.47 9.61
N ASP A 9 14.78 9.97 9.67
CA ASP A 9 15.15 8.71 9.05
C ASP A 9 14.43 7.56 9.76
N THR A 10 14.35 7.64 11.10
CA THR A 10 13.56 6.73 11.94
C THR A 10 12.07 6.81 11.63
N ILE A 11 11.50 8.02 11.53
CA ILE A 11 10.08 8.23 11.17
C ILE A 11 9.78 7.57 9.82
N VAL A 12 10.59 7.86 8.81
CA VAL A 12 10.39 7.31 7.45
C VAL A 12 10.58 5.81 7.44
N PHE A 13 11.59 5.28 8.14
CA PHE A 13 11.82 3.85 8.29
C PHE A 13 10.60 3.15 8.91
N ASN A 14 10.09 3.65 10.04
CA ASN A 14 8.95 3.09 10.75
C ASN A 14 7.69 3.11 9.88
N VAL A 15 7.43 4.23 9.21
CA VAL A 15 6.28 4.39 8.34
C VAL A 15 6.32 3.46 7.12
N VAL A 16 7.48 3.37 6.46
CA VAL A 16 7.69 2.47 5.31
C VAL A 16 7.51 1.02 5.71
N ARG A 17 8.10 0.64 6.85
CA ARG A 17 7.98 -0.71 7.40
C ARG A 17 6.53 -1.03 7.73
N LYS A 18 5.83 -0.16 8.46
CA LYS A 18 4.40 -0.32 8.79
C LYS A 18 3.55 -0.46 7.54
N ALA A 19 3.76 0.40 6.55
CA ALA A 19 3.08 0.33 5.27
C ALA A 19 3.29 -1.03 4.58
N ALA A 20 4.55 -1.50 4.53
CA ALA A 20 4.91 -2.76 3.92
C ALA A 20 4.19 -3.96 4.57
N TYR A 21 4.09 -3.98 5.91
CA TYR A 21 3.42 -5.04 6.65
C TYR A 21 1.89 -5.01 6.55
N GLU A 22 1.28 -3.84 6.58
CA GLU A 22 -0.18 -3.72 6.71
C GLU A 22 -0.93 -3.62 5.38
N ASN A 23 -0.27 -3.20 4.29
CA ASN A 23 -0.94 -2.86 3.03
C ASN A 23 -0.27 -3.37 1.75
N PHE A 24 1.00 -3.73 1.83
CA PHE A 24 1.79 -4.20 0.68
C PHE A 24 2.35 -5.59 0.94
N CYS A 25 3.26 -6.05 0.10
CA CYS A 25 3.73 -7.43 0.12
C CYS A 25 4.97 -7.63 0.99
N THR A 26 5.07 -6.90 2.11
CA THR A 26 6.20 -6.96 3.05
C THR A 26 7.58 -6.73 2.42
N VAL A 27 7.64 -6.11 1.24
CA VAL A 27 8.88 -5.71 0.58
C VAL A 27 8.98 -4.18 0.55
N TYR A 28 10.15 -3.69 0.93
CA TYR A 28 10.48 -2.27 0.89
C TYR A 28 12.00 -2.10 0.78
N ALA A 29 12.42 -0.94 0.29
CA ALA A 29 13.84 -0.59 0.19
C ALA A 29 14.05 0.84 0.66
N ILE A 30 15.13 1.07 1.41
CA ILE A 30 15.53 2.41 1.85
C ILE A 30 16.99 2.62 1.44
N LYS A 31 17.25 3.73 0.74
CA LYS A 31 18.57 4.09 0.23
C LYS A 31 18.90 5.52 0.63
N SER A 32 20.00 5.69 1.34
CA SER A 32 20.60 7.00 1.59
C SER A 32 21.58 7.31 0.45
N TYR A 33 21.35 8.41 -0.27
CA TYR A 33 22.24 8.85 -1.35
C TYR A 33 23.25 9.89 -0.85
N SER A 34 22.94 10.57 0.26
CA SER A 34 23.78 11.55 0.94
C SER A 34 23.15 11.88 2.30
N PRO A 35 23.85 12.56 3.22
CA PRO A 35 23.26 13.02 4.48
C PRO A 35 21.99 13.86 4.28
N SER A 36 21.90 14.61 3.16
CA SER A 36 20.77 15.47 2.83
C SER A 36 19.65 14.78 2.05
N LYS A 37 19.81 13.52 1.61
CA LYS A 37 18.82 12.85 0.74
C LYS A 37 18.67 11.37 1.02
N LEU A 38 17.44 10.97 1.36
CA LEU A 38 17.01 9.58 1.53
C LEU A 38 15.87 9.28 0.57
N VAL A 39 15.85 8.08 0.00
CA VAL A 39 14.75 7.59 -0.83
C VAL A 39 14.31 6.24 -0.30
N ALA A 40 13.01 6.09 -0.07
CA ALA A 40 12.40 4.83 0.30
C ALA A 40 11.36 4.40 -0.74
N PHE A 41 11.19 3.09 -0.88
CA PHE A 41 10.26 2.43 -1.78
C PHE A 41 9.42 1.45 -0.98
N VAL A 42 8.10 1.52 -1.12
CA VAL A 42 7.18 0.56 -0.55
C VAL A 42 5.98 0.42 -1.48
N GLY A 43 5.82 -0.77 -2.03
CA GLY A 43 4.89 -1.04 -3.11
C GLY A 43 4.95 -0.04 -4.27
N ASN A 44 3.81 0.57 -4.57
CA ASN A 44 3.70 1.59 -5.62
C ASN A 44 4.12 3.00 -5.18
N ILE A 45 4.60 3.18 -3.94
CA ILE A 45 4.99 4.47 -3.39
C ILE A 45 6.49 4.64 -3.33
N ILE A 46 6.95 5.82 -3.76
CA ILE A 46 8.32 6.30 -3.57
C ILE A 46 8.27 7.49 -2.62
N ILE A 47 9.00 7.40 -1.51
CA ILE A 47 9.20 8.51 -0.57
C ILE A 47 10.57 9.11 -0.83
N VAL A 48 10.61 10.42 -1.07
CA VAL A 48 11.86 11.18 -1.22
C VAL A 48 11.95 12.17 -0.08
N VAL A 49 12.99 12.04 0.73
CA VAL A 49 13.33 12.98 1.80
C VAL A 49 14.47 13.86 1.31
N SER A 50 14.32 15.17 1.48
CA SER A 50 15.35 16.16 1.22
C SER A 50 15.51 17.05 2.44
N ARG A 51 16.73 17.14 2.96
CA ARG A 51 17.06 17.86 4.19
C ARG A 51 17.92 19.06 3.86
N SER A 52 17.60 20.17 4.50
CA SER A 52 18.42 21.37 4.62
C SER A 52 18.67 21.62 6.11
N ASN A 53 19.43 22.67 6.44
CA ASN A 53 19.79 22.95 7.83
C ASN A 53 18.56 23.10 8.75
N THR A 54 17.50 23.77 8.28
CA THR A 54 16.30 24.08 9.08
C THR A 54 15.03 23.39 8.58
N THR A 55 15.04 22.82 7.37
CA THR A 55 13.82 22.31 6.73
C THR A 55 14.02 20.91 6.18
N VAL A 56 13.02 20.07 6.40
CA VAL A 56 12.89 18.72 5.83
C VAL A 56 11.66 18.68 4.95
N ARG A 57 11.87 18.28 3.71
CA ARG A 57 10.80 17.99 2.77
C ARG A 57 10.72 16.49 2.57
N ILE A 58 9.62 15.89 3.00
CA ILE A 58 9.25 14.53 2.65
C ILE A 58 8.29 14.64 1.45
N SER A 59 8.46 13.80 0.45
CA SER A 59 7.58 13.78 -0.71
C SER A 59 7.23 12.34 -1.02
N ALA A 60 5.95 12.00 -0.93
CA ALA A 60 5.44 10.76 -1.46
C ALA A 60 5.12 10.91 -2.95
N LYS A 61 5.41 9.89 -3.74
CA LYS A 61 5.13 9.80 -5.17
C LYS A 61 4.51 8.46 -5.49
N CYS A 62 3.58 8.45 -6.43
CA CYS A 62 3.03 7.25 -7.04
C CYS A 62 2.70 7.54 -8.50
N GLY A 63 3.43 6.92 -9.42
CA GLY A 63 3.43 7.33 -10.83
C GLY A 63 3.68 8.85 -10.95
N ASN A 64 2.75 9.54 -11.61
CA ASN A 64 2.81 11.01 -11.78
C ASN A 64 2.24 11.81 -10.60
N LYS A 65 1.52 11.16 -9.67
CA LYS A 65 0.99 11.85 -8.48
C LYS A 65 2.12 12.10 -7.48
N LYS A 66 2.11 13.28 -6.87
CA LYS A 66 3.08 13.69 -5.84
C LYS A 66 2.35 14.40 -4.71
N LYS A 67 2.56 13.97 -3.47
CA LYS A 67 2.07 14.65 -2.26
C LYS A 67 3.27 15.09 -1.42
N PRO A 68 3.48 16.40 -1.23
CA PRO A 68 4.52 16.86 -0.33
C PRO A 68 4.04 16.80 1.13
N PHE A 69 4.97 16.56 2.04
CA PHE A 69 4.81 16.63 3.48
C PHE A 69 6.03 17.38 4.03
N TYR A 70 5.84 18.51 4.69
CA TYR A 70 6.94 19.35 5.15
C TYR A 70 7.05 19.32 6.66
N ILE A 71 8.28 19.29 7.15
CA ILE A 71 8.64 19.51 8.54
C ILE A 71 9.66 20.65 8.55
N ARG A 72 9.32 21.78 9.14
CA ARG A 72 10.19 22.96 9.27
C ARG A 72 10.53 23.18 10.73
N VAL A 73 11.81 23.36 11.01
CA VAL A 73 12.32 23.66 12.35
C VAL A 73 12.71 25.13 12.40
N ASN A 74 12.09 25.88 13.30
CA ASN A 74 12.32 27.30 13.54
C ASN A 74 12.66 27.52 15.02
N LYS A 75 13.94 27.70 15.36
CA LYS A 75 14.43 27.89 16.75
C LYS A 75 13.81 26.88 17.74
N ASP A 76 12.69 27.25 18.36
CA ASP A 76 12.00 26.48 19.41
C ASP A 76 10.66 25.88 18.95
N ARG A 77 10.33 25.99 17.66
CA ARG A 77 9.07 25.52 17.07
C ARG A 77 9.31 24.59 15.89
N ILE A 78 8.45 23.61 15.73
CA ILE A 78 8.44 22.70 14.59
C ILE A 78 7.06 22.77 13.95
N THR A 79 7.03 23.16 12.68
CA THR A 79 5.82 23.19 11.87
C THR A 79 5.77 21.97 10.98
N TYR A 80 4.69 21.20 11.03
CA TYR A 80 4.45 20.09 10.10
C TYR A 80 2.99 20.05 9.65
N ASP A 81 2.79 20.04 8.33
CA ASP A 81 1.46 19.88 7.70
C ASP A 81 0.36 20.80 8.30
N GLY A 82 0.71 22.06 8.57
CA GLY A 82 -0.19 23.07 9.15
C GLY A 82 -0.29 23.09 10.67
N ASN A 83 0.31 22.13 11.40
CA ASN A 83 0.39 22.16 12.86
C ASN A 83 1.73 22.72 13.33
N GLU A 84 1.75 23.27 14.55
CA GLU A 84 2.93 23.76 15.21
C GLU A 84 3.09 23.13 16.60
N ILE A 85 4.29 22.68 16.92
CA ILE A 85 4.65 22.10 18.23
C ILE A 85 5.95 22.71 18.74
N ASP A 86 6.16 22.63 20.06
CA ASP A 86 7.44 23.02 20.66
C ASP A 86 8.54 22.02 20.26
N ALA A 87 9.74 22.53 20.00
CA ALA A 87 10.87 21.70 19.59
C ALA A 87 11.28 20.70 20.68
N ASN A 88 11.12 21.05 21.96
CA ASN A 88 11.42 20.15 23.09
C ASN A 88 10.36 19.06 23.24
N SER A 89 9.14 19.29 22.76
CA SER A 89 8.09 18.26 22.78
C SER A 89 8.11 17.32 21.56
N PHE A 90 9.00 17.56 20.58
CA PHE A 90 9.02 16.83 19.30
C PHE A 90 8.99 15.32 19.46
N ILE A 91 9.80 14.77 20.38
CA ILE A 91 9.93 13.33 20.60
C ILE A 91 8.57 12.70 20.95
N TYR A 92 7.75 13.40 21.73
CA TYR A 92 6.42 12.93 22.11
C TYR A 92 5.42 12.95 20.95
N HIS A 93 5.68 13.75 19.90
CA HIS A 93 4.82 13.84 18.72
C HIS A 93 5.27 12.93 17.56
N ILE A 94 6.41 12.24 17.66
CA ILE A 94 6.93 11.35 16.61
C ILE A 94 5.87 10.35 16.13
N ALA A 95 5.21 9.64 17.06
CA ALA A 95 4.19 8.64 16.71
C ALA A 95 3.00 9.25 15.95
N SER A 96 2.60 10.48 16.28
CA SER A 96 1.52 11.19 15.58
C SER A 96 1.93 11.57 14.16
N ILE A 97 3.17 12.03 13.99
CA ILE A 97 3.76 12.36 12.67
C ILE A 97 3.87 11.09 11.81
N GLU A 98 4.33 9.99 12.39
CA GLU A 98 4.41 8.68 11.72
C GLU A 98 3.03 8.23 11.23
N ASN A 99 2.00 8.27 12.08
CA ASN A 99 0.65 7.87 11.71
C ASN A 99 0.06 8.74 10.58
N ARG A 100 0.20 10.07 10.67
CA ARG A 100 -0.26 10.99 9.61
C ARG A 100 0.45 10.75 8.27
N LEU A 101 1.76 10.48 8.32
CA LEU A 101 2.52 10.17 7.11
C LEU A 101 2.04 8.83 6.53
N TYR A 102 1.91 7.80 7.36
CA TYR A 102 1.39 6.48 6.98
C TYR A 102 0.01 6.57 6.29
N GLU A 103 -0.97 7.25 6.91
CA GLU A 103 -2.31 7.43 6.35
C GLU A 103 -2.25 8.14 4.99
N SER A 104 -1.41 9.17 4.88
CA SER A 104 -1.20 9.87 3.61
C SER A 104 -0.62 8.97 2.51
N LEU A 105 0.29 8.06 2.85
CA LEU A 105 0.87 7.10 1.90
C LEU A 105 -0.16 6.06 1.44
N VAL A 106 -0.94 5.51 2.38
CA VAL A 106 -1.99 4.53 2.07
C VAL A 106 -3.03 5.17 1.16
N LEU A 107 -3.56 6.33 1.53
CA LEU A 107 -4.54 7.06 0.71
C LEU A 107 -3.98 7.37 -0.70
N MET A 108 -2.71 7.76 -0.78
CA MET A 108 -2.07 8.04 -2.06
C MET A 108 -1.95 6.78 -2.92
N SER A 109 -1.57 5.66 -2.31
CA SER A 109 -1.40 4.36 -2.97
C SER A 109 -2.73 3.86 -3.55
N GLU A 110 -3.79 3.91 -2.76
CA GLU A 110 -5.12 3.42 -3.16
C GLU A 110 -5.71 4.23 -4.32
N ASN A 111 -5.46 5.53 -4.34
CA ASN A 111 -5.95 6.43 -5.38
C ASN A 111 -5.04 6.52 -6.61
N CYS A 112 -3.96 5.75 -6.66
CA CYS A 112 -2.99 5.81 -7.75
C CYS A 112 -3.38 4.90 -8.92
N ASN A 113 -3.07 5.33 -10.15
CA ASN A 113 -3.27 4.53 -11.37
C ASN A 113 -2.10 3.55 -11.63
N THR A 114 -1.15 3.49 -10.71
CA THR A 114 -0.08 2.50 -10.70
C THR A 114 -0.27 1.67 -9.45
N GLN A 115 -0.37 0.36 -9.59
CA GLN A 115 -0.55 -0.56 -8.48
C GLN A 115 0.59 -1.56 -8.47
N GLU A 116 0.96 -2.01 -7.28
CA GLU A 116 1.90 -3.11 -7.12
C GLU A 116 1.16 -4.44 -7.15
N ILE A 117 1.75 -5.41 -7.83
CA ILE A 117 1.37 -6.82 -7.75
C ILE A 117 2.59 -7.65 -7.38
N CYS A 118 2.39 -8.62 -6.51
CA CYS A 118 3.45 -9.46 -5.97
C CYS A 118 3.20 -10.93 -6.27
N TYR A 119 4.26 -11.61 -6.72
CA TYR A 119 4.23 -13.03 -7.02
C TYR A 119 5.32 -13.75 -6.25
N LYS A 120 4.98 -14.92 -5.72
CA LYS A 120 5.98 -15.83 -5.16
C LYS A 120 6.84 -16.40 -6.30
N GLN A 121 8.15 -16.35 -6.15
CA GLN A 121 9.13 -16.98 -7.02
C GLN A 121 10.06 -17.88 -6.22
N ASN A 122 10.83 -18.75 -6.89
CA ASN A 122 11.72 -19.72 -6.24
C ASN A 122 12.75 -19.08 -5.28
N LYS A 123 13.13 -17.81 -5.49
CA LYS A 123 14.13 -17.08 -4.70
C LYS A 123 13.55 -15.90 -3.87
N GLY A 124 12.24 -15.78 -3.73
CA GLY A 124 11.61 -14.71 -2.95
C GLY A 124 10.30 -14.19 -3.54
N ILE A 125 9.97 -12.94 -3.25
CA ILE A 125 8.79 -12.25 -3.79
C ILE A 125 9.27 -11.34 -4.92
N LYS A 126 8.61 -11.44 -6.09
CA LYS A 126 8.81 -10.50 -7.19
C LYS A 126 7.69 -9.48 -7.19
N GLU A 127 8.07 -8.21 -7.08
CA GLU A 127 7.17 -7.06 -7.23
C GLU A 127 7.14 -6.63 -8.70
N ILE A 128 5.95 -6.32 -9.20
CA ILE A 128 5.77 -5.62 -10.47
C ILE A 128 4.84 -4.43 -10.27
N LEU A 129 5.13 -3.34 -10.96
CA LEU A 129 4.23 -2.20 -11.05
C LEU A 129 3.39 -2.34 -12.32
N VAL A 130 2.08 -2.22 -12.18
CA VAL A 130 1.13 -2.27 -13.30
C VAL A 130 0.30 -1.00 -13.34
N GLU A 131 -0.08 -0.58 -14.55
CA GLU A 131 -1.10 0.47 -14.72
C GLU A 131 -2.47 -0.13 -14.42
N GLY A 132 -3.10 0.32 -13.34
CA GLY A 132 -4.38 -0.18 -12.84
C GLY A 132 -4.90 0.63 -11.66
N LYS A 133 -6.15 0.37 -11.28
CA LYS A 133 -6.84 1.06 -10.19
C LYS A 133 -7.36 0.06 -9.17
N LYS A 134 -7.39 0.44 -7.89
CA LYS A 134 -8.19 -0.23 -6.87
C LYS A 134 -9.67 -0.04 -7.21
N ILE A 135 -10.44 -1.12 -7.22
CA ILE A 135 -11.87 -1.11 -7.50
C ILE A 135 -12.64 -1.46 -6.23
N ASN A 136 -13.68 -0.68 -5.94
CA ASN A 136 -14.65 -0.99 -4.90
C ASN A 136 -15.71 -1.92 -5.51
N ILE A 137 -15.70 -3.18 -5.09
CA ILE A 137 -16.67 -4.18 -5.56
C ILE A 137 -17.97 -4.12 -4.75
N ASN A 138 -19.10 -4.37 -5.42
CA ASN A 138 -20.43 -4.41 -4.80
C ASN A 138 -20.67 -5.74 -4.07
N GLU A 139 -21.80 -5.84 -3.34
CA GLU A 139 -22.15 -7.03 -2.56
C GLU A 139 -22.31 -8.31 -3.39
N ASP A 140 -22.82 -8.20 -4.62
CA ASP A 140 -22.95 -9.38 -5.50
C ASP A 140 -21.59 -9.94 -5.91
N ILE A 141 -20.66 -9.07 -6.33
CA ILE A 141 -19.29 -9.49 -6.65
C ILE A 141 -18.60 -10.04 -5.41
N LYS A 142 -18.81 -9.43 -4.24
CA LYS A 142 -18.25 -9.88 -2.97
C LYS A 142 -18.69 -11.32 -2.65
N ARG A 143 -20.00 -11.58 -2.64
CA ARG A 143 -20.56 -12.91 -2.36
C ARG A 143 -20.04 -13.96 -3.34
N ASN A 144 -20.02 -13.65 -4.63
CA ASN A 144 -19.55 -14.60 -5.64
C ASN A 144 -18.05 -14.87 -5.49
N LEU A 145 -17.24 -13.84 -5.19
CA LEU A 145 -15.81 -14.05 -4.90
C LEU A 145 -15.60 -14.90 -3.64
N GLU A 146 -16.34 -14.64 -2.55
CA GLU A 146 -16.26 -15.46 -1.32
C GLU A 146 -16.58 -16.93 -1.61
N GLN A 147 -17.65 -17.20 -2.34
CA GLN A 147 -18.05 -18.55 -2.71
C GLN A 147 -16.96 -19.25 -3.55
N LEU A 148 -16.52 -18.61 -4.65
CA LEU A 148 -15.51 -19.17 -5.55
C LEU A 148 -14.18 -19.43 -4.83
N LEU A 149 -13.73 -18.48 -4.01
CA LEU A 149 -12.46 -18.60 -3.28
C LEU A 149 -12.56 -19.63 -2.15
N THR A 150 -13.70 -19.75 -1.49
CA THR A 150 -13.94 -20.79 -0.47
C THR A 150 -13.87 -22.18 -1.08
N ILE A 151 -14.45 -22.37 -2.28
CA ILE A 151 -14.34 -23.63 -3.04
C ILE A 151 -12.88 -23.90 -3.41
N LEU A 152 -12.18 -22.91 -4.00
CA LEU A 152 -10.80 -23.06 -4.46
C LEU A 152 -9.85 -23.46 -3.31
N TYR A 153 -9.95 -22.78 -2.17
CA TYR A 153 -9.03 -22.96 -1.05
C TYR A 153 -9.48 -24.02 -0.04
N LYS A 154 -10.70 -24.57 -0.20
CA LYS A 154 -11.30 -25.57 0.70
C LYS A 154 -11.30 -25.11 2.17
N ARG A 155 -11.46 -23.80 2.38
CA ARG A 155 -11.58 -23.14 3.69
C ARG A 155 -12.32 -21.83 3.51
N GLU A 156 -12.94 -21.35 4.57
CA GLU A 156 -13.70 -20.10 4.56
C GLU A 156 -12.83 -18.90 4.12
N VAL A 157 -13.27 -18.22 3.06
CA VAL A 157 -12.70 -16.96 2.60
C VAL A 157 -13.74 -15.87 2.71
N SER A 158 -13.39 -14.76 3.36
CA SER A 158 -14.26 -13.59 3.39
C SER A 158 -13.69 -12.43 2.56
N VAL A 159 -14.53 -11.59 1.99
CA VAL A 159 -14.12 -10.30 1.47
C VAL A 159 -13.92 -9.24 2.56
N GLU A 160 -14.26 -9.56 3.81
CA GLU A 160 -13.98 -8.71 4.97
C GLU A 160 -12.93 -9.36 5.87
N CYS A 161 -11.81 -8.66 6.07
CA CYS A 161 -10.66 -9.20 6.79
C CYS A 161 -10.80 -9.29 8.32
N ASN A 162 -11.95 -8.89 8.86
CA ASN A 162 -12.33 -9.10 10.25
C ASN A 162 -13.07 -10.45 10.47
N LYS A 163 -13.60 -11.08 9.40
CA LYS A 163 -14.44 -12.29 9.49
C LYS A 163 -13.67 -13.59 9.35
N SER A 164 -12.61 -13.62 8.54
CA SER A 164 -11.81 -14.83 8.31
C SER A 164 -10.31 -14.53 8.30
N SER A 165 -9.52 -15.55 8.67
CA SER A 165 -8.07 -15.52 8.53
C SER A 165 -7.60 -15.40 7.08
N LEU A 166 -8.36 -15.93 6.11
CA LEU A 166 -8.10 -15.73 4.69
C LEU A 166 -9.15 -14.76 4.16
N CYS A 167 -8.72 -13.62 3.64
CA CYS A 167 -9.64 -12.64 3.11
C CYS A 167 -9.14 -11.91 1.87
N VAL A 168 -10.07 -11.27 1.15
CA VAL A 168 -9.78 -10.36 0.05
C VAL A 168 -9.48 -8.97 0.60
N LYS A 169 -8.24 -8.50 0.42
CA LYS A 169 -7.81 -7.17 0.91
C LYS A 169 -8.20 -6.06 -0.07
N LYS A 170 -8.00 -6.26 -1.37
CA LYS A 170 -8.38 -5.32 -2.42
C LYS A 170 -8.48 -6.00 -3.79
N VAL A 171 -9.21 -5.37 -4.70
CA VAL A 171 -9.30 -5.79 -6.11
C VAL A 171 -8.65 -4.72 -6.97
N ILE A 172 -7.74 -5.13 -7.86
CA ILE A 172 -7.03 -4.26 -8.78
C ILE A 172 -7.43 -4.61 -10.21
N ALA A 173 -7.98 -3.63 -10.92
CA ALA A 173 -8.33 -3.77 -12.32
C ALA A 173 -7.34 -2.98 -13.19
N THR A 174 -6.77 -3.68 -14.16
CA THR A 174 -5.94 -3.12 -15.24
C THR A 174 -6.74 -3.15 -16.54
N ARG A 175 -6.19 -2.59 -17.63
CA ARG A 175 -6.84 -2.64 -18.95
C ARG A 175 -7.16 -4.06 -19.44
N ARG A 176 -6.37 -5.06 -19.02
CA ARG A 176 -6.46 -6.44 -19.53
C ARG A 176 -6.80 -7.49 -18.48
N LYS A 177 -6.53 -7.20 -17.21
CA LYS A 177 -6.54 -8.21 -16.14
C LYS A 177 -7.16 -7.65 -14.87
N VAL A 178 -7.85 -8.52 -14.14
CA VAL A 178 -8.38 -8.23 -12.82
C VAL A 178 -7.66 -9.14 -11.82
N TYR A 179 -7.11 -8.53 -10.79
CA TYR A 179 -6.36 -9.21 -9.75
C TYR A 179 -7.06 -9.04 -8.42
N VAL A 180 -7.13 -10.11 -7.66
CA VAL A 180 -7.64 -10.12 -6.29
C VAL A 180 -6.46 -10.29 -5.35
N GLN A 181 -6.22 -9.32 -4.46
CA GLN A 181 -5.24 -9.46 -3.39
C GLN A 181 -5.86 -10.27 -2.26
N LEU A 182 -5.21 -11.36 -1.90
CA LEU A 182 -5.55 -12.21 -0.78
C LEU A 182 -4.53 -12.02 0.33
N ILE A 183 -5.00 -12.03 1.57
CA ILE A 183 -4.17 -12.03 2.78
C ILE A 183 -4.55 -13.22 3.66
N ASP A 184 -3.55 -13.94 4.14
CA ASP A 184 -3.68 -14.87 5.26
C ASP A 184 -3.16 -14.18 6.53
N ALA A 185 -4.07 -13.63 7.34
CA ALA A 185 -3.75 -12.84 8.52
C ALA A 185 -2.99 -13.63 9.59
N LYS A 186 -3.18 -14.96 9.66
CA LYS A 186 -2.44 -15.81 10.61
C LYS A 186 -0.98 -16.03 10.19
N LYS A 187 -0.72 -16.01 8.89
CA LYS A 187 0.62 -16.26 8.32
C LYS A 187 1.31 -14.98 7.84
N GLU A 188 0.65 -13.83 7.99
CA GLU A 188 1.09 -12.53 7.47
C GLU A 188 1.50 -12.58 5.99
N ASN A 189 0.80 -13.42 5.22
CA ASN A 189 1.14 -13.69 3.83
C ASN A 189 0.18 -13.00 2.88
N TYR A 190 0.74 -12.39 1.84
CA TYR A 190 0.01 -11.70 0.79
C TYR A 190 0.30 -12.32 -0.57
N TRP A 191 -0.72 -12.44 -1.41
CA TRP A 191 -0.53 -12.81 -2.81
C TRP A 191 -1.65 -12.26 -3.67
N TYR A 192 -1.43 -12.31 -4.98
CA TYR A 192 -2.41 -11.92 -5.97
C TYR A 192 -2.87 -13.12 -6.78
N LEU A 193 -4.18 -13.19 -7.00
CA LEU A 193 -4.81 -14.12 -7.93
C LEU A 193 -5.32 -13.33 -9.13
N GLU A 194 -4.88 -13.68 -10.34
CA GLU A 194 -5.51 -13.20 -11.57
C GLU A 194 -6.83 -13.97 -11.79
N LEU A 195 -7.95 -13.26 -11.98
CA LEU A 195 -9.25 -13.92 -12.16
C LEU A 195 -9.31 -14.81 -13.42
N ASN A 196 -8.57 -14.48 -14.47
CA ASN A 196 -8.46 -15.36 -15.64
C ASN A 196 -7.79 -16.70 -15.30
N ASP A 197 -6.79 -16.71 -14.42
CA ASP A 197 -6.12 -17.94 -13.99
C ASP A 197 -7.07 -18.83 -13.17
N LEU A 198 -8.08 -18.24 -12.54
CA LEU A 198 -9.10 -18.98 -11.79
C LEU A 198 -9.98 -19.83 -12.71
N ILE A 199 -10.24 -19.37 -13.94
CA ILE A 199 -11.03 -20.11 -14.94
C ILE A 199 -10.37 -21.46 -15.23
N ASN A 200 -9.05 -21.49 -15.37
CA ASN A 200 -8.31 -22.74 -15.62
C ASN A 200 -8.32 -23.69 -14.42
N LYS A 201 -8.48 -23.16 -13.20
CA LYS A 201 -8.53 -23.96 -11.95
C LYS A 201 -9.93 -24.45 -11.61
N MET A 202 -10.97 -23.73 -12.07
CA MET A 202 -12.37 -23.98 -11.77
C MET A 202 -13.22 -23.83 -13.05
N PRO A 203 -13.05 -24.73 -14.03
CA PRO A 203 -13.72 -24.60 -15.33
C PRO A 203 -15.25 -24.59 -15.23
N ASP A 204 -15.82 -25.33 -14.27
CA ASP A 204 -17.28 -25.39 -14.05
C ASP A 204 -17.87 -24.03 -13.62
N HIS A 205 -17.03 -23.13 -13.10
CA HIS A 205 -17.42 -21.77 -12.69
C HIS A 205 -16.95 -20.68 -13.67
N ALA A 206 -16.48 -21.05 -14.86
CA ALA A 206 -15.90 -20.11 -15.82
C ALA A 206 -16.84 -18.94 -16.16
N GLN A 207 -18.13 -19.22 -16.39
CA GLN A 207 -19.11 -18.18 -16.76
C GLN A 207 -19.32 -17.16 -15.63
N GLU A 208 -19.35 -17.62 -14.39
CA GLU A 208 -19.49 -16.76 -13.21
C GLU A 208 -18.27 -15.85 -13.05
N ILE A 209 -17.07 -16.41 -13.21
CA ILE A 209 -15.81 -15.65 -13.16
C ILE A 209 -15.76 -14.60 -14.27
N LEU A 210 -16.15 -14.95 -15.50
CA LEU A 210 -16.23 -14.02 -16.63
C LEU A 210 -17.22 -12.89 -16.38
N ASN A 211 -18.37 -13.19 -15.76
CA ASN A 211 -19.36 -12.18 -15.37
C ASN A 211 -18.78 -11.21 -14.34
N ILE A 212 -18.08 -11.69 -13.32
CA ILE A 212 -17.38 -10.84 -12.34
C ILE A 212 -16.37 -9.92 -13.03
N ILE A 213 -15.52 -10.48 -13.91
CA ILE A 213 -14.53 -9.70 -14.66
C ILE A 213 -15.21 -8.60 -15.48
N LYS A 214 -16.31 -8.93 -16.18
CA LYS A 214 -17.07 -7.97 -16.99
C LYS A 214 -17.62 -6.84 -16.13
N GLN A 215 -18.25 -7.15 -15.00
CA GLN A 215 -18.83 -6.15 -14.08
C GLN A 215 -17.76 -5.25 -13.45
N ILE A 216 -16.60 -5.78 -13.09
CA ILE A 216 -15.48 -4.97 -12.59
C ILE A 216 -14.97 -4.04 -13.70
N ARG A 217 -14.83 -4.55 -14.92
CA ARG A 217 -14.33 -3.74 -16.05
C ARG A 217 -15.29 -2.62 -16.44
N THR A 218 -16.60 -2.81 -16.33
CA THR A 218 -17.57 -1.73 -16.60
C THR A 218 -17.41 -0.54 -15.66
N GLN A 219 -16.77 -0.70 -14.50
CA GLN A 219 -16.47 0.40 -13.56
C GLN A 219 -15.18 1.16 -13.92
N LEU A 220 -14.40 0.68 -14.89
CA LEU A 220 -13.21 1.37 -15.39
C LEU A 220 -13.53 2.35 -16.52
N SER A 221 -14.66 2.14 -17.20
CA SER A 221 -15.20 2.96 -18.29
C SER A 221 -15.84 4.24 -17.75
#